data_AF-A0A9D6TK81-F1
#
_entry.id   AF-A0A9D6TK81-F1
#
_cell.length_a   1.000
_cell.length_b   1.000
_cell.length_c   1.000
_cell.angle_alpha   90.00
_cell.angle_beta   90.00
_cell.angle_gamma   90.00
#
_symmetry.space_group_name_H-M   'P 1'
#
loop_
_entity.id
_entity.type
_entity.pdbx_description
1 polymer ?
#
loop_
_entity_poly.entity_id
_entity_poly.type
_entity_poly.pdbx_seq_one_letter_code
_entity_poly.pdbx_strand_id
1 'polypeptide(L)' 'RGRRIRVVAEADGFLYKMVRSLVGVLVAAGEGKLTPAQIRALLHSRERTAAIQSAPAQGLFLAQVYYR' A
#
# COMPACT_ATOMS: atom_id res chain seq x y z
N ARG A 1 12.78 20.59 8.64
CA ARG A 1 12.24 19.20 8.57
C ARG A 1 10.76 19.29 8.19
N GLY A 2 10.30 18.53 7.18
CA GLY A 2 8.91 18.55 6.72
C GLY A 2 7.99 17.56 7.45
N ARG A 3 6.69 17.64 7.15
CA ARG A 3 5.65 16.72 7.64
C ARG A 3 5.90 15.31 7.07
N ARG A 4 5.78 14.27 7.89
CA ARG A 4 5.97 12.86 7.48
C ARG A 4 4.73 12.04 7.82
N ILE A 5 4.36 11.13 6.93
CA ILE A 5 3.32 10.12 7.16
C ILE A 5 4.01 8.75 7.21
N ARG A 6 3.74 7.96 8.25
CA ARG A 6 4.26 6.60 8.39
C ARG A 6 3.10 5.62 8.25
N VAL A 7 3.26 4.64 7.36
CA VAL A 7 2.34 3.51 7.21
C VAL A 7 3.02 2.28 7.79
N VAL A 8 2.33 1.55 8.66
CA VAL A 8 2.78 0.30 9.26
C VAL A 8 1.83 -0.80 8.81
N ALA A 9 2.38 -1.93 8.35
CA ALA A 9 1.62 -3.11 7.96
C ALA A 9 2.19 -4.32 8.70
N GLU A 10 1.31 -5.10 9.32
CA GLU A 10 1.61 -6.32 10.06
C GLU A 10 0.74 -7.45 9.50
N ALA A 11 1.35 -8.60 9.22
CA ALA A 11 0.68 -9.80 8.71
C ALA A 11 1.58 -11.03 8.91
N ASP A 12 1.00 -12.23 8.88
CA ASP A 12 1.74 -13.50 8.89
C ASP A 12 2.62 -13.67 7.64
N GLY A 13 2.25 -13.02 6.55
CA GLY A 13 3.00 -13.02 5.31
C GLY A 13 2.46 -11.97 4.33
N PHE A 14 3.31 -11.55 3.40
CA PHE A 14 2.96 -10.58 2.36
C PHE A 14 3.24 -11.18 0.99
N LEU A 15 2.33 -10.94 0.03
CA LEU A 15 2.59 -11.27 -1.36
C LEU A 15 3.67 -10.36 -1.95
N TYR A 16 4.28 -10.79 -3.06
CA TYR A 16 5.25 -9.98 -3.79
C TYR A 16 4.68 -8.58 -4.10
N LYS A 17 5.45 -7.54 -3.72
CA LYS A 17 5.10 -6.11 -3.83
C LYS A 17 3.85 -5.65 -3.06
N MET A 18 3.20 -6.49 -2.25
CA MET A 18 1.91 -6.20 -1.61
C MET A 18 1.91 -4.88 -0.84
N VAL A 19 2.84 -4.70 0.11
CA VAL A 19 2.89 -3.49 0.95
C VAL A 19 3.08 -2.23 0.10
N ARG A 20 3.98 -2.27 -0.89
CA ARG A 20 4.22 -1.13 -1.79
C ARG A 20 3.01 -0.83 -2.68
N SER A 21 2.27 -1.84 -3.11
CA SER A 21 1.03 -1.65 -3.87
C SER A 21 -0.06 -1.03 -3.00
N LEU A 22 -0.24 -1.48 -1.76
CA LEU A 22 -1.18 -0.88 -0.80
C LEU A 22 -0.86 0.59 -0.54
N VAL A 23 0.41 0.91 -0.28
CA VAL A 23 0.84 2.30 -0.07
C VAL A 23 0.62 3.14 -1.34
N GLY A 24 0.84 2.58 -2.52
CA GLY A 24 0.52 3.26 -3.79
C GLY A 24 -0.96 3.67 -3.90
N VAL A 25 -1.87 2.78 -3.50
CA VAL A 25 -3.32 3.09 -3.44
C VAL A 25 -3.60 4.21 -2.44
N LEU A 26 -3.03 4.13 -1.24
CA LEU A 26 -3.25 5.14 -0.18
C LEU A 26 -2.76 6.53 -0.61
N VAL A 27 -1.61 6.59 -1.29
CA VAL A 27 -1.09 7.86 -1.85
C VAL A 27 -2.04 8.40 -2.93
N ALA A 28 -2.46 7.57 -3.88
CA ALA A 28 -3.41 7.98 -4.91
C ALA A 28 -4.75 8.47 -4.32
N ALA A 29 -5.22 7.86 -3.23
CA ALA A 29 -6.39 8.33 -2.50
C ALA A 29 -6.15 9.70 -1.84
N GLY A 30 -5.00 9.87 -1.18
CA GLY A 30 -4.62 11.14 -0.55
C GLY A 30 -4.43 12.29 -1.55
N GLU A 31 -4.06 11.98 -2.79
CA GLU A 31 -3.95 12.92 -3.90
C GLU A 31 -5.30 13.15 -4.64
N GLY A 32 -6.37 12.46 -4.24
CA GLY A 32 -7.70 12.57 -4.87
C GLY A 32 -7.83 11.85 -6.23
N LYS A 33 -6.83 11.07 -6.64
CA LYS A 33 -6.84 10.30 -7.90
C LYS A 33 -7.71 9.04 -7.82
N LEU A 34 -7.93 8.51 -6.63
CA LEU A 34 -8.81 7.37 -6.37
C LEU A 34 -9.79 7.68 -5.25
N THR A 35 -11.05 7.33 -5.48
CA THR A 35 -12.10 7.42 -4.45
C THR A 35 -12.12 6.15 -3.59
N PRO A 36 -12.59 6.22 -2.33
CA PRO A 36 -12.80 5.04 -1.50
C PRO A 36 -13.71 3.99 -2.15
N ALA A 37 -14.69 4.41 -2.97
CA ALA A 37 -15.57 3.50 -3.69
C ALA A 37 -14.82 2.71 -4.78
N GLN A 38 -13.96 3.37 -5.56
CA GLN A 38 -13.10 2.71 -6.55
C GLN A 38 -12.12 1.74 -5.88
N ILE A 39 -11.55 2.11 -4.74
CA ILE A 39 -10.65 1.23 -3.98
C ILE A 39 -11.39 -0.03 -3.51
N ARG A 40 -12.61 0.12 -2.99
CA ARG A 40 -13.46 -1.04 -2.64
C ARG A 40 -13.71 -1.91 -3.87
N ALA A 41 -14.10 -1.32 -5.01
CA ALA A 41 -14.34 -2.09 -6.23
C ALA A 41 -13.09 -2.87 -6.69
N LEU A 42 -11.91 -2.24 -6.65
CA LEU A 42 -10.62 -2.87 -6.99
C LEU A 42 -10.27 -4.03 -6.05
N LEU A 43 -10.54 -3.91 -4.74
CA LEU A 43 -10.34 -5.00 -3.80
C LEU A 43 -11.29 -6.17 -4.05
N HIS A 44 -12.54 -5.89 -4.44
CA HIS A 44 -13.54 -6.92 -4.73
C HIS A 44 -13.29 -7.63 -6.05
N SER A 45 -12.76 -6.93 -7.08
CA SER A 45 -12.47 -7.55 -8.36
C SER A 45 -11.37 -8.61 -8.26
N ARG A 46 -10.46 -8.49 -7.29
CA ARG A 46 -9.27 -9.35 -7.11
C ARG A 46 -8.33 -9.33 -8.32
N GLU A 47 -8.51 -8.38 -9.22
CA GLU A 47 -7.70 -8.25 -10.41
C GLU A 47 -6.49 -7.36 -10.17
N ARG A 48 -5.36 -7.77 -10.73
CA ARG A 48 -4.15 -6.95 -10.71
C ARG A 48 -4.25 -5.92 -11.83
N THR A 49 -4.37 -4.65 -11.47
CA THR A 49 -4.44 -3.56 -12.46
C THR A 49 -3.12 -2.78 -12.48
N ALA A 50 -2.71 -2.33 -13.66
CA ALA A 50 -1.58 -1.40 -13.81
C ALA A 50 -1.94 0.05 -13.44
N ALA A 51 -3.23 0.32 -13.16
CA ALA A 51 -3.74 1.64 -12.83
C ALA A 51 -3.15 2.22 -11.54
N ILE A 52 -2.63 1.35 -10.66
CA ILE A 52 -2.03 1.76 -9.40
C ILE A 52 -0.52 1.50 -9.47
N GLN A 53 0.25 2.59 -9.55
CA GLN A 53 1.69 2.50 -9.40
C GLN A 53 2.05 2.11 -7.96
N SER A 54 2.93 1.13 -7.81
CA SER A 54 3.44 0.76 -6.48
C SER A 54 4.39 1.83 -5.96
N ALA A 55 4.31 2.14 -4.66
CA ALA A 55 5.15 3.14 -4.02
C ALA A 55 6.66 2.84 -4.23
N PRO A 56 7.56 3.84 -4.25
CA PRO A 56 9.00 3.63 -4.37
C PRO A 56 9.58 2.70 -3.28
N ALA A 57 10.61 1.92 -3.60
CA ALA A 57 11.17 0.92 -2.69
C ALA A 57 11.91 1.54 -1.49
N GLN A 58 12.57 2.68 -1.70
CA GLN A 58 13.42 3.34 -0.71
C GLN A 58 12.71 3.77 0.59
N GLY A 59 11.38 3.80 0.60
CA GLY A 59 10.57 4.11 1.79
C GLY A 59 10.12 2.90 2.59
N LEU A 60 10.33 1.68 2.09
CA LEU A 60 9.91 0.44 2.75
C LEU A 60 11.10 -0.18 3.51
N PHE A 61 10.87 -0.53 4.76
CA PHE A 61 11.83 -1.25 5.61
C PHE A 61 11.09 -2.24 6.50
N LEU A 62 11.74 -3.37 6.82
CA LEU A 62 11.24 -4.34 7.79
C LEU A 62 11.40 -3.75 9.20
N ALA A 63 10.30 -3.64 9.95
CA ALA A 63 10.31 -3.03 11.27
C ALA A 63 10.55 -4.05 12.40
N GLN A 64 9.85 -5.18 12.36
CA GLN A 64 9.88 -6.20 13.42
C GLN A 64 9.46 -7.56 12.87
N VAL A 65 9.99 -8.63 13.47
CA VAL A 65 9.59 -10.02 13.23
C VAL A 65 9.27 -10.66 14.57
N TYR A 66 8.10 -11.28 14.68
CA TYR A 66 7.66 -11.95 15.91
C TYR A 66 7.99 -13.44 15.82
N TYR A 67 8.61 -13.97 16.88
CA TYR A 67 8.91 -15.39 17.04
C TYR A 67 8.02 -15.98 18.15
N ARG A 68 7.88 -17.30 18.16
CA ARG A 68 7.23 -18.04 19.24
C ARG A 68 8.27 -18.66 20.16
#